data_AF-A0AAV5SB43-F1
#
_entry.id   AF-A0AAV5SB43-F1
#
_cell.length_a   1.000
_cell.length_b   1.000
_cell.length_c   1.000
_cell.angle_alpha   90.00
_cell.angle_beta   90.00
_cell.angle_gamma   90.00
#
_symmetry.space_group_name_H-M   'P 1'
#
loop_
_entity.id
_entity.type
_entity.pdbx_description
1 polymer ?
#
loop_
_entity_poly.entity_id
_entity_poly.type
_entity_poly.pdbx_seq_one_letter_code
_entity_poly.pdbx_strand_id
1 'polypeptide(L)'
;STTMHFSTLIRIELVTLPFIYRPSSRQKQMAFRAKRIWAEGEGENADIVLSNEKMHASGRFANVFAANLLKPINKRVAVKRAWESKEGRAAGNEYRNEADILSQLRHPNITRLLYYYVQKMEKETCHWMILDFLPLDMVGLKTKGVHLDGIDSRLYSYQLWMAVEHIHFKGYLHLDIKPANLIADHDKGILQLADFGNAKKLVNGEKHNPYQVTRFYRAPELLFGATSFTYGVDWWAAACVTAEFILGRTLVREKNADAQMRSIIHILGYPSDSDVKKMVVSRPE
;
A
#
# COMPACT_ATOMS: atom_id res chain seq x y z
N SER A 1 76.69 -34.61 22.62
CA SER A 1 75.60 -35.42 23.18
C SER A 1 74.29 -34.76 22.78
N THR A 2 73.86 -34.94 21.54
CA THR A 2 72.88 -35.93 21.05
C THR A 2 71.43 -35.42 21.14
N THR A 3 70.98 -35.02 19.95
CA THR A 3 69.65 -34.95 19.33
C THR A 3 68.58 -35.95 19.79
N MET A 4 67.30 -35.52 19.80
CA MET A 4 66.09 -36.18 19.24
C MET A 4 64.90 -35.20 19.37
N HIS A 5 64.39 -34.54 18.31
CA HIS A 5 63.42 -34.95 17.26
C HIS A 5 61.96 -35.19 17.71
N PHE A 6 61.02 -34.38 17.19
CA PHE A 6 59.90 -34.69 16.25
C PHE A 6 58.86 -33.54 16.29
N SER A 7 58.81 -32.65 15.28
CA SER A 7 57.75 -32.52 14.23
C SER A 7 56.32 -32.80 14.73
N THR A 8 55.33 -31.91 14.53
CA THR A 8 54.70 -31.66 13.22
C THR A 8 53.93 -30.33 13.23
N LEU A 9 54.31 -29.40 12.34
CA LEU A 9 53.58 -28.20 11.97
C LEU A 9 52.69 -28.53 10.75
N ILE A 10 51.37 -28.40 10.89
CA ILE A 10 50.47 -28.39 9.73
C ILE A 10 50.42 -26.95 9.21
N ARG A 11 51.16 -26.70 8.12
CA ARG A 11 50.95 -25.58 7.20
C ARG A 11 49.69 -25.85 6.39
N ILE A 12 48.68 -25.00 6.50
CA ILE A 12 47.64 -24.89 5.48
C ILE A 12 48.10 -23.79 4.52
N GLU A 13 48.56 -24.20 3.34
CA GLU A 13 48.87 -23.29 2.24
C GLU A 13 47.57 -22.68 1.72
N LEU A 14 47.44 -21.36 1.90
CA LEU A 14 46.46 -20.54 1.18
C LEU A 14 46.89 -20.45 -0.28
N VAL A 15 46.39 -21.36 -1.10
CA VAL A 15 46.41 -21.21 -2.57
C VAL A 15 45.48 -20.05 -2.92
N THR A 16 46.08 -18.90 -3.21
CA THR A 16 45.41 -17.77 -3.85
C THR A 16 45.02 -18.17 -5.27
N LEU A 17 43.79 -18.65 -5.45
CA LEU A 17 43.12 -18.62 -6.74
C LEU A 17 42.58 -17.21 -6.96
N PRO A 18 42.83 -16.55 -8.11
CA PRO A 18 42.14 -15.32 -8.45
C PRO A 18 40.68 -15.68 -8.66
N PHE A 19 39.83 -15.36 -7.68
CA PHE A 19 38.39 -15.37 -7.86
C PHE A 19 38.07 -14.26 -8.86
N ILE A 20 38.10 -14.60 -10.14
CA ILE A 20 37.47 -13.80 -11.19
C ILE A 20 35.99 -13.82 -10.84
N TYR A 21 35.53 -12.80 -10.14
CA TYR A 21 34.12 -12.49 -10.03
C TYR A 21 33.63 -12.16 -11.46
N ARG A 22 33.19 -13.19 -12.18
CA ARG A 22 32.33 -13.02 -13.35
C ARG A 22 30.92 -12.80 -12.78
N PRO A 23 30.31 -11.60 -12.89
CA PRO A 23 28.90 -11.47 -12.60
C PRO A 23 28.13 -12.19 -13.70
N SER A 24 27.87 -13.49 -13.52
CA SER A 24 27.06 -14.30 -14.42
C SER A 24 25.58 -14.12 -14.06
N SER A 25 25.04 -12.97 -14.45
CA SER A 25 23.67 -12.81 -14.95
C SER A 25 23.53 -11.33 -15.27
N ARG A 26 23.42 -10.95 -16.55
CA ARG A 26 22.90 -9.63 -16.90
C ARG A 26 21.51 -9.54 -16.27
N GLN A 27 21.41 -8.94 -15.08
CA GLN A 27 20.12 -8.56 -14.50
C GLN A 27 19.45 -7.67 -15.54
N LYS A 28 18.31 -8.13 -16.07
CA LYS A 28 17.64 -7.50 -17.19
C LYS A 28 17.24 -6.09 -16.75
N GLN A 29 17.99 -5.10 -17.20
CA GLN A 29 17.66 -3.71 -16.95
C GLN A 29 16.56 -3.28 -17.90
N MET A 30 15.61 -2.49 -17.40
CA MET A 30 14.55 -1.92 -18.21
C MET A 30 14.72 -0.41 -18.26
N ALA A 31 14.92 0.12 -19.46
CA ALA A 31 15.08 1.55 -19.69
C ALA A 31 13.87 2.09 -20.46
N PHE A 32 13.29 3.18 -19.97
CA PHE A 32 12.15 3.86 -20.61
C PHE A 32 12.08 5.32 -20.15
N ARG A 33 11.36 6.16 -20.90
CA ARG A 33 11.13 7.56 -20.54
C ARG A 33 9.74 7.68 -19.90
N ALA A 34 9.67 8.23 -18.69
CA ALA A 34 8.44 8.33 -17.90
C ALA A 34 8.14 9.78 -17.51
N LYS A 35 6.85 10.08 -17.31
CA LYS A 35 6.40 11.36 -16.77
C LYS A 35 6.81 11.45 -15.31
N ARG A 36 7.44 12.56 -14.92
CA ARG A 36 7.75 12.92 -13.54
C ARG A 36 6.48 13.46 -12.88
N ILE A 37 6.17 12.95 -11.69
CA ILE A 37 5.01 13.41 -10.91
C ILE A 37 5.51 14.14 -9.66
N TRP A 38 5.93 13.41 -8.62
CA TRP A 38 6.45 14.00 -7.38
C TRP A 38 7.92 13.67 -7.09
N ALA A 39 8.63 13.09 -8.05
CA ALA A 39 10.06 12.84 -7.93
C ALA A 39 10.88 14.13 -8.13
N GLU A 40 12.00 14.24 -7.42
CA GLU A 40 12.93 15.37 -7.54
C GLU A 40 13.66 15.37 -8.90
N GLY A 41 14.05 16.56 -9.36
CA GLY A 41 14.79 16.80 -10.60
C GLY A 41 14.05 17.70 -11.58
N GLU A 42 14.73 18.07 -12.66
CA GLU A 42 14.23 19.01 -13.66
C GLU A 42 13.42 18.32 -14.78
N GLY A 43 12.54 19.10 -15.41
CA GLY A 43 11.74 18.69 -16.57
C GLY A 43 10.54 17.79 -16.24
N GLU A 44 9.59 17.75 -17.18
CA GLU A 44 8.36 16.95 -17.05
C GLU A 44 8.57 15.44 -17.19
N ASN A 45 9.67 15.02 -17.80
CA ASN A 45 9.98 13.63 -18.08
C ASN A 45 11.39 13.27 -17.59
N ALA A 46 11.57 12.00 -17.22
CA ALA A 46 12.85 11.45 -16.79
C ALA A 46 13.14 10.13 -17.50
N ASP A 47 14.42 9.88 -17.76
CA ASP A 47 14.88 8.56 -18.21
C ASP A 47 15.01 7.64 -16.99
N ILE A 48 14.22 6.58 -17.01
CA ILE A 48 14.10 5.60 -15.95
C ILE A 48 14.89 4.36 -16.32
N VAL A 49 15.69 3.87 -15.39
CA VAL A 49 16.36 2.56 -15.50
C VAL A 49 16.02 1.74 -14.26
N LEU A 50 15.30 0.63 -14.44
CA LEU A 50 14.97 -0.31 -13.39
C LEU A 50 15.83 -1.57 -13.49
N SER A 51 16.11 -2.18 -12.34
CA SER A 51 16.75 -3.48 -12.21
C SER A 51 16.18 -4.25 -11.02
N ASN A 52 16.46 -5.55 -10.93
CA ASN A 52 16.12 -6.39 -9.79
C ASN A 52 14.64 -6.40 -9.42
N GLU A 53 13.79 -6.44 -10.44
CA GLU A 53 12.36 -6.57 -10.23
C GLU A 53 12.04 -7.93 -9.60
N LYS A 54 11.43 -7.87 -8.42
CA LYS A 54 10.91 -9.04 -7.72
C LYS A 54 9.43 -8.81 -7.45
N MET A 55 8.59 -9.76 -7.84
CA MET A 55 7.16 -9.69 -7.55
C MET A 55 6.96 -9.65 -6.03
N HIS A 56 6.24 -8.62 -5.58
CA HIS A 56 5.95 -8.36 -4.17
C HIS A 56 4.50 -8.74 -3.85
N ALA A 57 3.57 -8.36 -4.74
CA ALA A 57 2.16 -8.74 -4.65
C ALA A 57 1.57 -8.96 -6.05
N SER A 58 0.62 -9.88 -6.15
CA SER A 58 -0.17 -10.12 -7.36
C SER A 58 -1.64 -10.00 -7.04
N GLY A 59 -2.38 -9.28 -7.88
CA GLY A 59 -3.81 -9.09 -7.79
C GLY A 59 -4.49 -9.34 -9.13
N ARG A 60 -5.83 -9.34 -9.13
CA ARG A 60 -6.64 -9.59 -10.34
C ARG A 60 -6.34 -8.60 -11.48
N PHE A 61 -6.07 -7.35 -11.14
CA PHE A 61 -5.97 -6.25 -12.11
C PHE A 61 -4.61 -5.54 -12.12
N ALA A 62 -3.79 -5.77 -11.09
CA ALA A 62 -2.49 -5.15 -10.96
C ALA A 62 -1.50 -6.08 -10.26
N ASN A 63 -0.22 -5.93 -10.63
CA ASN A 63 0.90 -6.60 -10.00
C ASN A 63 1.86 -5.54 -9.46
N VAL A 64 2.42 -5.78 -8.28
CA VAL A 64 3.38 -4.88 -7.64
C VAL A 64 4.72 -5.57 -7.54
N PHE A 65 5.76 -4.89 -8.02
CA PHE A 65 7.14 -5.37 -7.99
C PHE A 65 7.98 -4.44 -7.11
N ALA A 66 8.85 -5.01 -6.29
CA ALA A 66 9.95 -4.24 -5.70
C ALA A 66 11.11 -4.19 -6.71
N ALA A 67 11.69 -3.02 -6.93
CA ALA A 67 12.76 -2.82 -7.91
C ALA A 67 13.81 -1.82 -7.41
N ASN A 68 15.00 -1.85 -8.02
CA ASN A 68 16.01 -0.82 -7.87
C ASN A 68 15.90 0.15 -9.04
N LEU A 69 15.55 1.41 -8.75
CA LEU A 69 15.68 2.54 -9.65
C LEU A 69 17.16 2.95 -9.69
N LEU A 70 17.78 2.86 -10.86
CA LEU A 70 19.20 3.22 -11.08
C LEU A 70 19.34 4.63 -11.69
N LYS A 71 18.33 5.09 -12.42
CA LYS A 71 18.23 6.46 -12.97
C LYS A 71 16.81 6.99 -12.79
N PRO A 72 16.64 8.30 -12.51
CA PRO A 72 17.69 9.32 -12.38
C PRO A 72 18.39 9.31 -11.01
N ILE A 73 17.82 8.61 -10.03
CA ILE A 73 18.37 8.47 -8.68
C ILE A 73 18.51 6.99 -8.33
N ASN A 74 19.50 6.65 -7.50
CA ASN A 74 19.64 5.30 -6.97
C ASN A 74 18.69 5.12 -5.78
N LYS A 75 17.53 4.50 -6.00
CA LYS A 75 16.47 4.36 -4.98
C LYS A 75 15.74 3.02 -5.10
N ARG A 76 15.36 2.43 -3.98
CA ARG A 76 14.43 1.29 -3.99
C ARG A 76 13.00 1.79 -4.17
N VAL A 77 12.26 1.19 -5.10
CA VAL A 77 10.93 1.64 -5.51
C VAL A 77 9.96 0.46 -5.63
N ALA A 78 8.67 0.77 -5.52
CA ALA A 78 7.61 -0.14 -5.87
C ALA A 78 7.13 0.19 -7.29
N VAL A 79 6.92 -0.81 -8.12
CA VAL A 79 6.42 -0.66 -9.49
C VAL A 79 5.08 -1.37 -9.57
N LYS A 80 3.99 -0.61 -9.53
CA LYS A 80 2.65 -1.14 -9.73
C LYS A 80 2.34 -1.10 -11.23
N ARG A 81 2.03 -2.25 -11.80
CA ARG A 81 1.60 -2.42 -13.19
C ARG A 81 0.12 -2.78 -13.19
N ALA A 82 -0.70 -1.97 -13.82
CA ALA A 82 -2.14 -2.21 -13.95
C ALA A 82 -2.51 -2.32 -15.44
N TRP A 83 -3.37 -3.29 -15.78
CA TRP A 83 -3.76 -3.54 -17.17
C TRP A 83 -5.17 -3.03 -17.43
N GLU A 84 -5.30 -2.21 -18.47
CA GLU A 84 -6.59 -1.77 -18.97
C GLU A 84 -7.15 -2.81 -19.95
N SER A 85 -8.26 -3.49 -19.59
CA SER A 85 -8.99 -4.35 -20.52
C SER A 85 -9.82 -3.52 -21.51
N LYS A 86 -10.21 -4.12 -22.65
CA LYS A 86 -11.10 -3.47 -23.61
C LYS A 86 -12.46 -3.11 -23.00
N GLU A 87 -12.98 -3.91 -22.05
CA GLU A 87 -14.20 -3.55 -21.31
C GLU A 87 -13.96 -2.38 -20.34
N GLY A 88 -12.81 -2.33 -19.66
CA GLY A 88 -12.44 -1.21 -18.77
C GLY A 88 -12.31 0.11 -19.51
N ARG A 89 -11.88 0.08 -20.78
CA ARG A 89 -11.84 1.25 -21.65
C ARG A 89 -13.23 1.77 -22.04
N ALA A 90 -14.22 0.88 -22.13
CA ALA A 90 -15.63 1.24 -22.38
C ALA A 90 -16.37 1.70 -21.11
N ALA A 91 -15.96 1.20 -19.93
CA ALA A 91 -16.54 1.56 -18.63
C ALA A 91 -15.97 2.86 -18.02
N GLY A 92 -14.89 3.41 -18.59
CA GLY A 92 -14.31 4.68 -18.17
C GLY A 92 -13.42 4.60 -16.92
N ASN A 93 -12.11 4.49 -17.14
CA ASN A 93 -11.05 5.12 -16.34
C ASN A 93 -10.74 4.65 -14.89
N GLU A 94 -11.15 3.48 -14.40
CA GLU A 94 -10.78 3.05 -13.02
C GLU A 94 -9.25 3.04 -12.75
N TYR A 95 -8.43 2.60 -13.72
CA TYR A 95 -6.96 2.51 -13.53
C TYR A 95 -6.23 3.84 -13.68
N ARG A 96 -6.72 4.70 -14.57
CA ARG A 96 -6.19 6.06 -14.73
C ARG A 96 -6.52 6.91 -13.51
N ASN A 97 -7.67 6.66 -12.90
CA ASN A 97 -8.14 7.36 -11.70
C ASN A 97 -7.14 7.23 -10.53
N GLU A 98 -6.53 6.07 -10.29
CA GLU A 98 -5.54 5.93 -9.21
C GLU A 98 -4.31 6.84 -9.42
N ALA A 99 -3.73 6.82 -10.62
CA ALA A 99 -2.58 7.67 -10.94
C ALA A 99 -2.95 9.16 -10.94
N ASP A 100 -4.15 9.51 -11.43
CA ASP A 100 -4.66 10.89 -11.45
C ASP A 100 -4.90 11.42 -10.03
N ILE A 101 -5.42 10.59 -9.11
CA ILE A 101 -5.58 10.93 -7.69
C ILE A 101 -4.20 11.12 -7.04
N LEU A 102 -3.30 10.13 -7.17
CA LEU A 102 -1.96 10.22 -6.56
C LEU A 102 -1.13 11.39 -7.12
N SER A 103 -1.39 11.82 -8.36
CA SER A 103 -0.77 13.04 -8.91
C SER A 103 -1.19 14.34 -8.24
N GLN A 104 -2.25 14.31 -7.41
CA GLN A 104 -2.78 15.46 -6.66
C GLN A 104 -2.48 15.40 -5.16
N LEU A 105 -1.96 14.26 -4.68
CA LEU A 105 -1.65 14.00 -3.28
C LEU A 105 -0.14 14.09 -3.04
N ARG A 106 0.28 14.97 -2.12
CA ARG A 106 1.68 15.10 -1.70
C ARG A 106 1.72 15.29 -0.19
N HIS A 107 1.99 14.19 0.51
CA HIS A 107 2.03 14.15 1.97
C HIS A 107 3.07 13.11 2.43
N PRO A 108 3.82 13.32 3.53
CA PRO A 108 4.82 12.36 4.02
C PRO A 108 4.22 10.98 4.35
N ASN A 109 2.96 10.93 4.79
CA ASN A 109 2.25 9.70 5.18
C ASN A 109 1.34 9.13 4.08
N ILE A 110 1.54 9.52 2.83
CA ILE A 110 0.87 8.94 1.66
C ILE A 110 1.97 8.45 0.70
N THR A 111 1.79 7.26 0.12
CA THR A 111 2.73 6.75 -0.88
C THR A 111 2.86 7.73 -2.04
N ARG A 112 4.09 8.07 -2.40
CA ARG A 112 4.34 9.07 -3.43
C ARG A 112 4.41 8.41 -4.79
N LEU A 113 3.61 8.89 -5.75
CA LEU A 113 3.82 8.61 -7.17
C LEU A 113 5.02 9.42 -7.67
N LEU A 114 6.15 8.73 -7.88
CA LEU A 114 7.39 9.34 -8.34
C LEU A 114 7.35 9.58 -9.85
N TYR A 115 7.03 8.51 -10.60
CA TYR A 115 6.98 8.53 -12.05
C TYR A 115 5.81 7.70 -12.57
N TYR A 116 5.33 8.06 -13.76
CA TYR A 116 4.25 7.38 -14.44
C TYR A 116 4.59 7.10 -15.90
N TYR A 117 4.36 5.86 -16.33
CA TYR A 117 4.65 5.42 -17.70
C TYR A 117 3.47 4.60 -18.25
N VAL A 118 3.18 4.75 -19.53
CA VAL A 118 2.12 4.01 -20.22
C VAL A 118 2.76 3.18 -21.31
N GLN A 119 2.67 1.86 -21.17
CA GLN A 119 3.11 0.91 -22.17
C GLN A 119 1.92 0.47 -23.02
N LYS A 120 1.90 0.90 -24.28
CA LYS A 120 0.90 0.44 -25.25
C LYS A 120 1.37 -0.86 -25.89
N MET A 121 0.55 -1.91 -25.78
CA MET A 121 0.72 -3.18 -26.50
C MET A 121 -0.41 -3.29 -27.54
N GLU A 122 -0.31 -4.23 -28.49
CA GLU A 122 -1.28 -4.35 -29.60
C GLU A 122 -2.74 -4.48 -29.14
N LYS A 123 -2.97 -5.18 -28.02
CA LYS A 123 -4.33 -5.48 -27.53
C LYS A 123 -4.67 -4.83 -26.20
N GLU A 124 -3.68 -4.31 -25.47
CA GLU A 124 -3.80 -3.89 -24.08
C GLU A 124 -2.93 -2.66 -23.80
N THR A 125 -3.34 -1.87 -22.80
CA THR A 125 -2.52 -0.77 -22.27
C THR A 125 -2.14 -1.11 -20.84
N CYS A 126 -0.84 -1.04 -20.54
CA CYS A 126 -0.33 -1.23 -19.19
C CYS A 126 0.13 0.10 -18.60
N HIS A 127 -0.41 0.43 -17.44
CA HIS A 127 -0.12 1.62 -16.67
C HIS A 127 0.91 1.28 -15.59
N TRP A 128 2.04 1.97 -15.62
CA TRP A 128 3.16 1.76 -14.71
C TRP A 128 3.24 2.94 -13.74
N MET A 129 3.14 2.64 -12.46
CA MET A 129 3.27 3.60 -11.37
C MET A 129 4.53 3.26 -10.59
N ILE A 130 5.52 4.14 -10.63
CA ILE A 130 6.75 4.03 -9.86
C ILE A 130 6.53 4.82 -8.57
N LEU A 131 6.48 4.11 -7.46
CA LEU A 131 6.04 4.57 -6.15
C LEU A 131 7.19 4.49 -5.14
N ASP A 132 7.06 5.25 -4.05
CA ASP A 132 7.89 5.02 -2.86
C ASP A 132 7.73 3.58 -2.37
N PHE A 133 8.84 3.00 -1.90
CA PHE A 133 8.88 1.66 -1.32
C PHE A 133 9.26 1.75 0.14
N LEU A 134 8.41 1.18 1.01
CA LEU A 134 8.78 0.85 2.38
C LEU A 134 8.87 -0.69 2.53
N PRO A 135 9.72 -1.20 3.44
CA PRO A 135 10.09 -2.62 3.47
C PRO A 135 8.93 -3.60 3.70
N LEU A 136 7.92 -3.20 4.47
CA LEU A 136 6.80 -4.04 4.88
C LEU A 136 5.51 -3.24 4.94
N ASP A 137 4.38 -3.94 4.95
CA ASP A 137 3.12 -3.41 5.46
C ASP A 137 2.89 -3.84 6.92
N MET A 138 1.83 -3.32 7.55
CA MET A 138 1.51 -3.64 8.94
C MET A 138 1.17 -5.13 9.14
N VAL A 139 0.69 -5.84 8.11
CA VAL A 139 0.47 -7.29 8.16
C VAL A 139 1.80 -8.04 8.16
N GLY A 140 2.75 -7.59 7.34
CA GLY A 140 4.10 -8.11 7.23
C GLY A 140 4.90 -7.91 8.52
N LEU A 141 4.78 -6.75 9.16
CA LEU A 141 5.39 -6.50 10.48
C LEU A 141 4.87 -7.50 11.53
N LYS A 142 3.54 -7.65 11.62
CA LYS A 142 2.93 -8.62 12.53
C LYS A 142 3.35 -10.06 12.23
N THR A 143 3.45 -10.44 10.95
CA THR A 143 3.88 -11.78 10.53
C THR A 143 5.33 -12.06 10.92
N LYS A 144 6.18 -11.03 10.97
CA LYS A 144 7.55 -11.12 11.49
C LYS A 144 7.65 -11.10 13.02
N GLY A 145 6.53 -11.08 13.73
CA GLY A 145 6.51 -11.04 15.19
C GLY A 145 6.80 -9.66 15.79
N VAL A 146 6.68 -8.59 15.00
CA VAL A 146 6.78 -7.23 15.53
C VAL A 146 5.48 -6.90 16.26
N HIS A 147 5.61 -6.58 17.54
CA HIS A 147 4.52 -6.12 18.39
C HIS A 147 4.65 -4.62 18.59
N LEU A 148 3.60 -3.88 18.25
CA LEU A 148 3.56 -2.45 18.44
C LEU A 148 3.40 -2.14 19.93
N ASP A 149 4.28 -1.32 20.47
CA ASP A 149 4.11 -0.79 21.82
C ASP A 149 3.17 0.43 21.84
N GLY A 150 3.02 1.05 23.00
CA GLY A 150 2.20 2.26 23.13
C GLY A 150 2.75 3.48 22.38
N ILE A 151 4.07 3.56 22.16
CA ILE A 151 4.71 4.63 21.37
C ILE A 151 4.43 4.37 19.88
N ASP A 152 4.69 3.16 19.39
CA ASP A 152 4.42 2.75 18.02
C ASP A 152 2.95 2.98 17.64
N SER A 153 2.04 2.55 18.52
CA SER A 153 0.60 2.67 18.31
C SER A 153 0.19 4.14 18.14
N ARG A 154 0.69 5.04 19.01
CA ARG A 154 0.42 6.48 18.92
C ARG A 154 1.03 7.10 17.67
N LEU A 155 2.28 6.76 17.37
CA LEU A 155 3.03 7.29 16.24
C LEU A 155 2.38 6.91 14.90
N TYR A 156 2.00 5.64 14.74
CA TYR A 156 1.38 5.15 13.52
C TYR A 156 -0.07 5.60 13.38
N SER A 157 -0.83 5.70 14.47
CA SER A 157 -2.15 6.31 14.45
C SER A 157 -2.10 7.77 14.03
N TYR A 158 -1.17 8.56 14.58
CA TYR A 158 -0.99 9.95 14.18
C TYR A 158 -0.71 10.08 12.67
N GLN A 159 0.26 9.31 12.16
CA GLN A 159 0.63 9.32 10.74
C GLN A 159 -0.53 8.89 9.82
N LEU A 160 -1.29 7.87 10.22
CA LEU A 160 -2.48 7.42 9.50
C LEU A 160 -3.53 8.54 9.44
N TRP A 161 -3.83 9.18 10.58
CA TRP A 161 -4.86 10.20 10.64
C TRP A 161 -4.48 11.45 9.84
N MET A 162 -3.20 11.85 9.87
CA MET A 162 -2.68 12.92 9.01
C MET A 162 -2.81 12.60 7.51
N ALA A 163 -2.58 11.33 7.12
CA ALA A 163 -2.81 10.90 5.74
C ALA A 163 -4.28 11.01 5.34
N VAL A 164 -5.20 10.53 6.19
CA VAL A 164 -6.65 10.58 5.94
C VAL A 164 -7.16 12.01 5.85
N GLU A 165 -6.75 12.88 6.78
CA GLU A 165 -7.08 14.30 6.75
C GLU A 165 -6.65 14.96 5.43
N HIS A 166 -5.42 14.69 4.97
CA HIS A 166 -4.92 15.24 3.71
C HIS A 166 -5.73 14.77 2.50
N ILE A 167 -6.11 13.48 2.45
CA ILE A 167 -6.92 12.91 1.37
C ILE A 167 -8.30 13.59 1.33
N HIS A 168 -8.94 13.74 2.50
CA HIS A 168 -10.26 14.38 2.62
C HIS A 168 -10.21 15.86 2.29
N PHE A 169 -9.16 16.57 2.73
CA PHE A 169 -8.92 17.97 2.36
C PHE A 169 -8.82 18.15 0.84
N LYS A 170 -8.26 17.17 0.13
CA LYS A 170 -8.19 17.15 -1.34
C LYS A 170 -9.49 16.71 -2.02
N GLY A 171 -10.52 16.37 -1.26
CA GLY A 171 -11.84 16.00 -1.77
C GLY A 171 -11.98 14.53 -2.14
N TYR A 172 -11.07 13.67 -1.68
CA TYR A 172 -11.03 12.24 -2.03
C TYR A 172 -11.44 11.37 -0.85
N LEU A 173 -11.89 10.16 -1.16
CA LEU A 173 -12.08 9.04 -0.24
C LEU A 173 -11.10 7.94 -0.62
N HIS A 174 -10.55 7.21 0.35
CA HIS A 174 -9.67 6.06 0.10
C HIS A 174 -10.48 4.75 -0.04
N LEU A 175 -11.46 4.51 0.82
CA LEU A 175 -12.40 3.37 0.79
C LEU A 175 -11.80 1.98 0.99
N ASP A 176 -10.52 1.87 1.36
CA ASP A 176 -9.88 0.57 1.63
C ASP A 176 -8.74 0.71 2.64
N ILE A 177 -8.93 1.54 3.66
CA ILE A 177 -7.98 1.69 4.76
C ILE A 177 -7.99 0.40 5.57
N LYS A 178 -6.85 -0.29 5.60
CA LYS A 178 -6.63 -1.54 6.32
C LYS A 178 -5.12 -1.76 6.52
N PRO A 179 -4.68 -2.61 7.45
CA PRO A 179 -3.26 -2.84 7.74
C PRO A 179 -2.42 -3.23 6.51
N ALA A 180 -3.00 -3.98 5.56
CA ALA A 180 -2.31 -4.39 4.34
C ALA A 180 -2.01 -3.22 3.36
N ASN A 181 -2.73 -2.11 3.50
CA ASN A 181 -2.54 -0.90 2.69
C ASN A 181 -1.73 0.17 3.44
N LEU A 182 -1.19 -0.17 4.61
CA LEU A 182 -0.32 0.70 5.41
C LEU A 182 1.10 0.15 5.34
N ILE A 183 1.92 0.75 4.48
CA ILE A 183 3.33 0.39 4.36
C ILE A 183 4.15 1.15 5.40
N ALA A 184 5.19 0.52 5.94
CA ALA A 184 5.97 1.03 7.05
C ALA A 184 7.45 0.65 6.96
N ASP A 185 8.29 1.57 7.46
CA ASP A 185 9.70 1.34 7.81
C ASP A 185 9.78 1.48 9.33
N HIS A 186 9.72 0.34 10.02
CA HIS A 186 9.56 0.30 11.47
C HIS A 186 10.76 0.89 12.21
N ASP A 187 11.97 0.58 11.75
CA ASP A 187 13.22 1.09 12.33
C ASP A 187 13.30 2.62 12.25
N LYS A 188 12.65 3.23 11.26
CA LYS A 188 12.57 4.70 11.11
C LYS A 188 11.29 5.31 11.68
N GLY A 189 10.35 4.51 12.16
CA GLY A 189 9.05 4.98 12.63
C GLY A 189 8.19 5.62 11.53
N ILE A 190 8.37 5.26 10.26
CA ILE A 190 7.63 5.86 9.13
C ILE A 190 6.48 4.96 8.71
N LEU A 191 5.30 5.56 8.53
CA LEU A 191 4.11 4.92 7.96
C LEU A 191 3.57 5.74 6.78
N GLN A 192 3.18 5.04 5.71
CA GLN A 192 2.50 5.62 4.55
C GLN A 192 1.24 4.81 4.20
N LEU A 193 0.15 5.52 3.95
CA LEU A 193 -1.04 4.96 3.34
C LEU A 193 -0.82 4.75 1.83
N ALA A 194 -1.11 3.55 1.35
CA ALA A 194 -0.87 3.11 -0.01
C ALA A 194 -2.12 2.45 -0.62
N ASP A 195 -2.04 2.15 -1.92
CA ASP A 195 -3.09 1.52 -2.73
C ASP A 195 -4.38 2.35 -2.86
N PHE A 196 -4.37 3.26 -3.83
CA PHE A 196 -5.48 4.17 -4.12
C PHE A 196 -6.41 3.61 -5.20
N GLY A 197 -6.36 2.30 -5.49
CA GLY A 197 -7.15 1.67 -6.55
C GLY A 197 -8.67 1.78 -6.35
N ASN A 198 -9.14 1.88 -5.10
CA ASN A 198 -10.55 2.11 -4.77
C ASN A 198 -10.88 3.58 -4.52
N ALA A 199 -9.87 4.46 -4.51
CA ALA A 199 -10.05 5.85 -4.14
C ALA A 199 -10.88 6.59 -5.18
N LYS A 200 -11.68 7.56 -4.75
CA LYS A 200 -12.54 8.36 -5.63
C LYS A 200 -12.78 9.75 -5.07
N LYS A 201 -13.17 10.67 -5.94
CA LYS A 201 -13.62 12.00 -5.51
C LYS A 201 -15.00 11.87 -4.85
N LEU A 202 -15.21 12.52 -3.71
CA LEU A 202 -16.55 12.59 -3.13
C LEU A 202 -17.40 13.57 -3.95
N VAL A 203 -18.49 13.09 -4.54
CA VAL A 203 -19.44 13.90 -5.30
C VAL A 203 -20.81 13.81 -4.64
N ASN A 204 -21.37 14.96 -4.26
CA ASN A 204 -22.67 15.00 -3.60
C ASN A 204 -23.77 14.41 -4.51
N GLY A 205 -24.55 13.49 -3.96
CA GLY A 205 -25.67 12.84 -4.67
C GLY A 205 -25.27 11.63 -5.52
N GLU A 206 -23.98 11.31 -5.62
CA GLU A 206 -23.54 10.09 -6.31
C GLU A 206 -23.86 8.85 -5.45
N LYS A 207 -24.35 7.79 -6.10
CA LYS A 207 -24.53 6.49 -5.47
C LYS A 207 -23.27 5.65 -5.65
N HIS A 208 -22.89 4.96 -4.61
CA HIS A 208 -21.71 4.11 -4.59
C HIS A 208 -22.05 2.69 -4.18
N ASN A 209 -21.22 1.73 -4.58
CA ASN A 209 -21.36 0.34 -4.19
C ASN A 209 -20.78 0.12 -2.77
N PRO A 210 -21.61 -0.23 -1.76
CA PRO A 210 -21.14 -0.39 -0.38
C PRO A 210 -20.21 -1.59 -0.17
N TYR A 211 -20.14 -2.51 -1.14
CA TYR A 211 -19.32 -3.71 -1.05
C TYR A 211 -17.86 -3.51 -1.44
N GLN A 212 -17.46 -2.30 -1.86
CA GLN A 212 -16.09 -1.99 -2.30
C GLN A 212 -15.05 -2.01 -1.17
N VAL A 213 -15.47 -1.93 0.09
CA VAL A 213 -14.58 -1.84 1.26
C VAL A 213 -14.32 -3.21 1.89
N THR A 214 -13.10 -3.49 2.33
CA THR A 214 -12.76 -4.67 3.12
C THR A 214 -13.64 -4.76 4.39
N ARG A 215 -14.37 -5.88 4.55
CA ARG A 215 -15.45 -6.04 5.57
C ARG A 215 -15.06 -5.64 7.00
N PHE A 216 -13.87 -5.99 7.47
CA PHE A 216 -13.48 -5.79 8.88
C PHE A 216 -13.31 -4.32 9.27
N TYR A 217 -13.10 -3.44 8.28
CA TYR A 217 -12.90 -2.00 8.45
C TYR A 217 -14.06 -1.20 7.86
N ARG A 218 -15.15 -1.88 7.48
CA ARG A 218 -16.32 -1.27 6.84
C ARG A 218 -17.17 -0.56 7.89
N ALA A 219 -17.53 0.69 7.60
CA ALA A 219 -18.38 1.49 8.47
C ALA A 219 -19.81 0.94 8.59
N PRO A 220 -20.53 1.20 9.70
CA PRO A 220 -21.87 0.68 9.94
C PRO A 220 -22.86 1.04 8.84
N GLU A 221 -22.84 2.28 8.34
CA GLU A 221 -23.70 2.72 7.24
C GLU A 221 -23.54 1.86 5.98
N LEU A 222 -22.30 1.44 5.66
CA LEU A 222 -22.03 0.57 4.52
C LEU A 222 -22.47 -0.87 4.78
N LEU A 223 -22.43 -1.35 6.03
CA LEU A 223 -22.96 -2.66 6.40
C LEU A 223 -24.50 -2.68 6.33
N PHE A 224 -25.15 -1.55 6.65
CA PHE A 224 -26.59 -1.36 6.49
C PHE A 224 -27.02 -1.02 5.05
N GLY A 225 -26.09 -1.03 4.09
CA GLY A 225 -26.40 -0.87 2.67
C GLY A 225 -26.55 0.58 2.18
N ALA A 226 -26.02 1.56 2.92
CA ALA A 226 -25.97 2.95 2.46
C ALA A 226 -25.28 3.03 1.09
N THR A 227 -25.96 3.66 0.13
CA THR A 227 -25.39 3.95 -1.20
C THR A 227 -24.88 5.39 -1.30
N SER A 228 -25.19 6.23 -0.32
CA SER A 228 -24.66 7.58 -0.19
C SER A 228 -23.96 7.69 1.16
N PHE A 229 -22.69 8.05 1.14
CA PHE A 229 -21.84 8.13 2.32
C PHE A 229 -20.83 9.27 2.17
N THR A 230 -20.17 9.63 3.27
CA THR A 230 -19.26 10.77 3.35
C THR A 230 -17.85 10.30 3.76
N TYR A 231 -16.96 11.24 4.06
CA TYR A 231 -15.66 11.01 4.67
C TYR A 231 -15.67 10.15 5.95
N GLY A 232 -16.82 10.04 6.63
CA GLY A 232 -16.98 9.21 7.83
C GLY A 232 -16.56 7.75 7.66
N VAL A 233 -16.68 7.18 6.45
CA VAL A 233 -16.33 5.78 6.20
C VAL A 233 -14.82 5.50 6.35
N ASP A 234 -13.99 6.45 5.93
CA ASP A 234 -12.53 6.36 6.08
C ASP A 234 -12.10 6.62 7.52
N TRP A 235 -12.78 7.55 8.22
CA TRP A 235 -12.52 7.80 9.64
C TRP A 235 -12.85 6.59 10.50
N TRP A 236 -13.95 5.90 10.21
CA TRP A 236 -14.27 4.63 10.84
C TRP A 236 -13.18 3.59 10.60
N ALA A 237 -12.75 3.41 9.36
CA ALA A 237 -11.70 2.46 9.01
C ALA A 237 -10.38 2.78 9.73
N ALA A 238 -9.98 4.05 9.78
CA ALA A 238 -8.79 4.52 10.49
C ALA A 238 -8.89 4.29 12.02
N ALA A 239 -10.07 4.44 12.60
CA ALA A 239 -10.33 4.14 14.00
C ALA A 239 -10.23 2.63 14.28
N CYS A 240 -10.81 1.78 13.42
CA CYS A 240 -10.66 0.33 13.53
C CYS A 240 -9.19 -0.13 13.45
N VAL A 241 -8.40 0.46 12.55
CA VAL A 241 -6.96 0.19 12.44
C VAL A 241 -6.20 0.67 13.69
N THR A 242 -6.52 1.87 14.18
CA THR A 242 -5.92 2.41 15.42
C THR A 242 -6.20 1.49 16.60
N ALA A 243 -7.43 0.99 16.73
CA ALA A 243 -7.76 0.00 17.74
C ALA A 243 -6.98 -1.32 17.54
N GLU A 244 -6.77 -1.75 16.30
CA GLU A 244 -5.95 -2.94 16.01
C GLU A 244 -4.47 -2.74 16.38
N PHE A 245 -3.91 -1.54 16.23
CA PHE A 245 -2.56 -1.24 16.71
C PHE A 245 -2.46 -1.42 18.23
N ILE A 246 -3.44 -0.90 18.96
CA ILE A 246 -3.48 -0.97 20.43
C ILE A 246 -3.74 -2.39 20.94
N LEU A 247 -4.64 -3.12 20.29
CA LEU A 247 -5.08 -4.45 20.73
C LEU A 247 -4.18 -5.59 20.24
N GLY A 248 -3.32 -5.33 19.24
CA GLY A 248 -2.55 -6.36 18.53
C GLY A 248 -3.40 -7.32 17.68
N ARG A 249 -4.72 -7.09 17.59
CA ARG A 249 -5.68 -7.92 16.83
C ARG A 249 -6.77 -7.04 16.22
N THR A 250 -7.35 -7.52 15.12
CA THR A 250 -8.50 -6.86 14.49
C THR A 250 -9.63 -6.67 15.50
N LEU A 251 -10.17 -5.45 15.54
CA LEU A 251 -11.19 -5.03 16.50
C LEU A 251 -12.45 -5.90 16.40
N VAL A 252 -13.03 -5.99 15.20
CA VAL A 252 -14.19 -6.84 14.88
C VAL A 252 -13.88 -7.65 13.63
N ARG A 253 -13.89 -8.98 13.75
CA ARG A 253 -13.53 -9.89 12.66
C ARG A 253 -14.53 -11.03 12.52
N GLU A 254 -15.55 -10.81 11.70
CA GLU A 254 -16.66 -11.75 11.57
C GLU A 254 -16.72 -12.45 10.22
N LYS A 255 -17.40 -13.61 10.19
CA LYS A 255 -17.45 -14.48 9.00
C LYS A 255 -18.22 -13.87 7.83
N ASN A 256 -19.23 -13.05 8.08
CA ASN A 256 -20.08 -12.40 7.07
C ASN A 256 -20.50 -10.98 7.53
N ALA A 257 -21.16 -10.24 6.64
CA ALA A 257 -21.57 -8.84 6.88
C ALA A 257 -22.56 -8.72 8.05
N ASP A 258 -23.56 -9.59 8.12
CA ASP A 258 -24.58 -9.56 9.18
C ASP A 258 -23.98 -9.83 10.57
N ALA A 259 -23.04 -10.78 10.66
CA ALA A 259 -22.32 -11.05 11.90
C ALA A 259 -21.42 -9.87 12.30
N GLN A 260 -20.75 -9.23 11.33
CA GLN A 260 -19.95 -8.02 11.55
C GLN A 260 -20.82 -6.90 12.13
N MET A 261 -21.98 -6.68 11.54
CA MET A 261 -22.97 -5.70 11.97
C MET A 261 -23.47 -5.98 13.40
N ARG A 262 -23.88 -7.22 13.70
CA ARG A 262 -24.31 -7.62 15.05
C ARG A 262 -23.21 -7.42 16.10
N SER A 263 -21.96 -7.69 15.75
CA SER A 263 -20.83 -7.50 16.68
C SER A 263 -20.54 -6.03 16.94
N ILE A 264 -20.67 -5.17 15.93
CA ILE A 264 -20.57 -3.71 16.11
C ILE A 264 -21.71 -3.22 17.02
N ILE A 265 -22.94 -3.66 16.79
CA ILE A 265 -24.11 -3.33 17.64
C ILE A 265 -23.88 -3.82 19.08
N HIS A 266 -23.28 -4.99 19.27
CA HIS A 266 -22.98 -5.48 20.62
C HIS A 266 -21.98 -4.60 21.37
N ILE A 267 -21.01 -4.00 20.67
CA ILE A 267 -19.98 -3.13 21.25
C ILE A 267 -20.49 -1.71 21.49
N LEU A 268 -21.18 -1.12 20.51
CA LEU A 268 -21.60 0.29 20.53
C LEU A 268 -23.03 0.51 21.01
N GLY A 269 -23.82 -0.55 21.13
CA GLY A 269 -25.26 -0.48 21.28
C GLY A 269 -25.98 -0.41 19.93
N TYR A 270 -27.29 -0.60 19.98
CA TYR A 270 -28.15 -0.50 18.81
C TYR A 270 -28.30 0.98 18.38
N PRO A 271 -28.21 1.30 17.08
CA PRO A 271 -28.20 2.69 16.61
C PRO A 271 -29.49 3.42 17.00
N SER A 272 -29.35 4.66 17.48
CA SER A 272 -30.50 5.53 17.74
C SER A 272 -31.19 5.94 16.44
N ASP A 273 -32.42 6.47 16.53
CA ASP A 273 -33.12 6.99 15.35
C ASP A 273 -32.34 8.15 14.68
N SER A 274 -31.56 8.91 15.48
CA SER A 274 -30.65 9.94 14.95
C SER A 274 -29.53 9.33 14.12
N ASP A 275 -28.93 8.22 14.59
CA ASP A 275 -27.84 7.53 13.89
C ASP A 275 -28.34 6.92 12.59
N VAL A 276 -29.48 6.21 12.62
CA VAL A 276 -30.11 5.62 11.42
C VAL A 276 -30.38 6.70 10.37
N LYS A 277 -30.90 7.87 10.80
CA LYS A 277 -31.13 9.02 9.90
C LYS A 277 -29.84 9.59 9.31
N LYS A 278 -28.77 9.69 10.10
CA LYS A 278 -27.46 10.18 9.62
C LYS A 278 -26.76 9.20 8.69
N MET A 279 -26.93 7.90 8.92
CA MET A 279 -26.40 6.84 8.06
C MET A 279 -27.16 6.72 6.73
N VAL A 280 -28.36 7.32 6.62
CA VAL A 280 -29.22 7.28 5.43
C VAL A 280 -29.57 5.83 5.04
N VAL A 281 -29.98 5.05 6.04
CA VAL A 281 -30.35 3.64 5.88
C VAL A 281 -31.69 3.34 6.55
N SER A 282 -32.31 2.23 6.16
CA SER A 282 -33.45 1.67 6.88
C SER A 282 -33.01 1.16 8.25
N ARG A 283 -33.95 1.12 9.21
CA ARG A 283 -33.68 0.54 10.51
C ARG A 283 -33.25 -0.92 10.35
N PRO A 284 -32.13 -1.36 10.93
CA PRO A 284 -31.66 -2.74 10.78
C PRO A 284 -32.59 -3.69 11.54
N GLU A 285 -33.19 -4.68 10.88
CA GLU A 285 -34.01 -5.69 11.57
C GLU A 285 -33.18 -6.56 12.52
#